data_AF-A0A3B9W3E0-F1
#
_entry.id   AF-A0A3B9W3E0-F1
#
_cell.length_a   1.000
_cell.length_b   1.000
_cell.length_c   1.000
_cell.angle_alpha   90.00
_cell.angle_beta   90.00
_cell.angle_gamma   90.00
#
_symmetry.space_group_name_H-M   'P 1'
#
loop_
_entity.id
_entity.type
_entity.pdbx_description
1 polymer ?
#
loop_
_entity_poly.entity_id
_entity_poly.type
_entity_poly.pdbx_seq_one_letter_code
_entity_poly.pdbx_strand_id
1 'polypeptide(L)'
;MSKANNTSLEPYEVWFLTGSQHLYGEDVLKQVAAQSQEIANQLNESSDVPVRIVWKPVLTDSDAIRRTALEANSDDAVIGVTAWMHTFSPAKMWIQGLDLLRKPLLHLHTQANVELPWADIDFDFMNLN
;
A
#
# COMPACT_ATOMS: atom_id res chain seq x y z
N MET A 1 30.17 -1.45 24.63
CA MET A 1 28.79 -1.21 24.15
C MET A 1 28.87 -0.19 23.04
N SER A 2 28.62 -0.62 21.80
CA SER A 2 28.65 0.25 20.62
C SER A 2 27.56 1.32 20.76
N LYS A 3 27.92 2.59 20.58
CA LYS A 3 26.95 3.68 20.44
C LYS A 3 26.17 3.39 19.17
N ALA A 4 24.90 2.98 19.29
CA ALA A 4 24.00 2.96 18.15
C ALA A 4 24.04 4.37 17.55
N ASN A 5 24.46 4.48 16.28
CA ASN A 5 24.36 5.73 15.55
C ASN A 5 22.89 6.15 15.60
N ASN A 6 22.62 7.30 16.20
CA ASN A 6 21.30 7.90 16.30
C ASN A 6 20.88 8.45 14.93
N THR A 7 20.63 7.55 13.98
CA THR A 7 20.12 7.92 12.66
C THR A 7 18.62 8.15 12.80
N SER A 8 18.20 9.41 12.88
CA SER A 8 16.78 9.78 12.85
C SER A 8 16.15 9.31 11.55
N LEU A 9 14.93 8.75 11.62
CA LEU A 9 14.14 8.32 10.46
C LEU A 9 13.12 9.36 10.01
N GLU A 10 13.03 10.49 10.69
CA GLU A 10 12.10 11.60 10.41
C GLU A 10 12.08 12.09 8.94
N PRO A 11 13.21 12.24 8.22
CA PRO A 11 13.17 12.74 6.85
C PRO A 11 12.74 11.68 5.82
N TYR A 12 12.67 10.40 6.22
CA TYR A 12 12.42 9.29 5.30
C TYR A 12 10.94 8.93 5.21
N GLU A 13 10.59 8.33 4.08
CA GLU A 13 9.24 7.88 3.74
C GLU A 13 9.24 6.39 3.41
N VAL A 14 8.14 5.73 3.77
CA VAL A 14 7.72 4.47 3.17
C VAL A 14 6.40 4.70 2.45
N TRP A 15 6.34 4.35 1.16
CA TRP A 15 5.11 4.51 0.39
C TRP A 15 4.15 3.36 0.64
N PHE A 16 2.89 3.68 0.92
CA PHE A 16 1.80 2.73 1.06
C PHE A 16 1.05 2.60 -0.25
N LEU A 17 1.27 1.47 -0.92
CA LEU A 17 0.72 1.14 -2.23
C LEU A 17 -0.45 0.18 -2.08
N THR A 18 -1.56 0.47 -2.74
CA THR A 18 -2.74 -0.41 -2.72
C THR A 18 -3.08 -0.89 -4.11
N GLY A 19 -3.16 -2.21 -4.27
CA GLY A 19 -3.51 -2.85 -5.53
C GLY A 19 -5.01 -3.13 -5.65
N SER A 20 -5.55 -2.86 -6.84
CA SER A 20 -6.89 -3.24 -7.26
C SER A 20 -6.94 -3.45 -8.78
N GLN A 21 -8.12 -3.33 -9.40
CA GLN A 21 -8.33 -3.38 -10.86
C GLN A 21 -9.60 -2.60 -11.25
N HIS A 22 -9.63 -2.09 -12.48
CA HIS A 22 -10.78 -1.31 -12.98
C HIS A 22 -12.10 -2.09 -13.06
N LEU A 23 -12.07 -3.42 -13.09
CA LEU A 23 -13.25 -4.27 -13.21
C LEU A 23 -14.24 -4.13 -12.04
N TYR A 24 -13.79 -3.60 -10.90
CA TYR A 24 -14.63 -3.39 -9.72
C TYR A 24 -15.50 -2.13 -9.80
N GLY A 25 -15.25 -1.22 -10.75
CA GLY A 25 -16.01 0.03 -10.88
C GLY A 25 -15.58 1.14 -9.90
N GLU A 26 -15.94 2.38 -10.21
CA GLU A 26 -15.45 3.56 -9.48
C GLU A 26 -15.88 3.60 -8.01
N ASP A 27 -17.10 3.15 -7.70
CA ASP A 27 -17.61 3.23 -6.33
C ASP A 27 -16.93 2.24 -5.39
N VAL A 28 -16.53 1.07 -5.89
CA VAL A 28 -15.67 0.13 -5.15
C VAL A 28 -14.26 0.71 -5.00
N LEU A 29 -13.69 1.29 -6.06
CA LEU A 29 -12.36 1.90 -5.99
C LEU A 29 -12.28 3.07 -5.01
N LYS A 30 -13.36 3.85 -4.86
CA LYS A 30 -13.46 4.90 -3.82
C LYS A 30 -13.44 4.30 -2.41
N GLN A 31 -14.14 3.19 -2.18
CA GLN A 31 -14.13 2.49 -0.89
C GLN A 31 -12.74 1.91 -0.58
N VAL A 32 -12.11 1.25 -1.55
CA VAL A 32 -10.73 0.76 -1.44
C VAL A 32 -9.76 1.89 -1.09
N ALA A 33 -9.89 3.05 -1.75
CA ALA A 33 -9.06 4.21 -1.47
C ALA A 33 -9.27 4.72 -0.03
N ALA A 34 -10.53 4.81 0.43
CA ALA A 34 -10.85 5.24 1.78
C ALA A 34 -10.30 4.28 2.86
N GLN A 35 -10.52 2.97 2.71
CA GLN A 35 -10.04 1.94 3.63
C GLN A 35 -8.49 1.89 3.65
N SER A 36 -7.85 2.08 2.50
CA SER A 36 -6.40 2.16 2.38
C SER A 36 -5.80 3.41 3.06
N GLN A 37 -6.43 4.58 2.90
CA GLN A 37 -6.01 5.80 3.59
C GLN A 37 -6.12 5.64 5.11
N GLU A 38 -7.20 5.04 5.59
CA GLU A 38 -7.40 4.78 7.02
C GLU A 38 -6.27 3.93 7.61
N ILE A 39 -5.91 2.82 6.97
CA ILE A 39 -4.80 1.96 7.43
C ILE A 39 -3.47 2.72 7.38
N ALA A 40 -3.20 3.47 6.30
CA ALA A 40 -1.98 4.25 6.20
C ALA A 40 -1.87 5.31 7.30
N ASN A 41 -2.98 5.98 7.64
CA ASN A 41 -3.03 6.95 8.74
C ASN A 41 -2.79 6.29 10.09
N GLN A 42 -3.45 5.16 10.38
CA GLN A 42 -3.24 4.42 11.62
C GLN A 42 -1.78 3.97 11.79
N LEU A 43 -1.14 3.50 10.71
CA LEU A 43 0.28 3.16 10.74
C LEU A 43 1.16 4.40 11.00
N ASN A 44 0.80 5.54 10.42
CA ASN A 44 1.54 6.79 10.58
C ASN A 44 1.37 7.42 11.98
N GLU A 45 0.25 7.15 12.66
CA GLU A 45 -0.02 7.60 14.04
C GLU A 45 0.62 6.70 15.10
N SER A 46 1.03 5.49 14.74
CA SER A 46 1.65 4.54 15.66
C SER A 46 3.07 4.95 16.04
N SER A 47 3.37 5.01 17.35
CA SER A 47 4.72 5.25 17.86
C SER A 47 5.72 4.14 17.52
N ASP A 48 5.23 2.96 17.15
CA ASP A 48 6.06 1.81 16.78
C ASP A 48 6.57 1.89 15.32
N VAL A 49 6.03 2.83 14.53
CA VAL A 49 6.44 3.08 13.15
C VAL A 49 7.17 4.41 13.08
N PRO A 50 8.51 4.43 13.22
CA PRO A 50 9.30 5.67 13.34
C PRO A 50 9.54 6.40 12.01
N VAL A 51 8.92 5.94 10.91
CA VAL A 51 9.08 6.49 9.56
C VAL A 51 7.73 7.00 9.04
N ARG A 52 7.73 8.08 8.27
CA ARG A 52 6.50 8.62 7.70
C ARG A 52 5.92 7.66 6.66
N ILE A 53 4.66 7.28 6.81
CA ILE A 53 3.92 6.50 5.83
C ILE A 53 3.22 7.46 4.87
N VAL A 54 3.47 7.29 3.57
CA VAL A 54 2.87 8.13 2.52
C VAL A 54 1.94 7.29 1.67
N TRP A 55 0.64 7.50 1.83
CA TRP A 55 -0.38 6.88 0.99
C TRP A 55 -0.25 7.35 -0.46
N LYS A 56 -0.38 6.41 -1.40
CA LYS A 56 -0.43 6.68 -2.85
C LYS A 56 -1.79 6.27 -3.42
N PRO A 57 -2.25 6.91 -4.51
CA PRO A 57 -3.48 6.51 -5.21
C PRO A 57 -3.51 5.01 -5.55
N VAL A 58 -4.70 4.41 -5.50
CA VAL A 58 -4.91 2.99 -5.78
C VAL A 58 -4.41 2.64 -7.19
N LEU A 59 -3.61 1.58 -7.28
CA LEU A 59 -2.97 1.12 -8.50
C LEU A 59 -3.85 0.05 -9.17
N THR A 60 -4.35 0.36 -10.36
CA THR A 60 -5.33 -0.46 -11.09
C THR A 60 -4.86 -0.94 -12.46
N ASP A 61 -3.70 -0.46 -12.93
CA ASP A 61 -3.12 -0.78 -14.23
C ASP A 61 -1.59 -0.88 -14.18
N SER A 62 -1.02 -1.57 -15.17
CA SER A 62 0.43 -1.85 -15.24
C SER A 62 1.29 -0.60 -15.40
N ASP A 63 0.80 0.45 -16.08
CA ASP A 63 1.58 1.66 -16.34
C ASP A 63 1.64 2.55 -15.09
N ALA A 64 0.54 2.64 -14.33
CA ALA A 64 0.52 3.28 -13.01
C ALA A 64 1.50 2.59 -12.06
N ILE A 65 1.45 1.25 -11.94
CA ILE A 65 2.36 0.48 -11.08
C ILE A 65 3.82 0.72 -11.48
N ARG A 66 4.11 0.65 -12.78
CA ARG A 66 5.46 0.90 -13.32
C ARG A 66 5.95 2.31 -13.00
N ARG A 67 5.12 3.34 -13.21
CA ARG A 67 5.48 4.74 -12.90
C ARG A 67 5.76 4.92 -11.42
N THR A 68 4.89 4.41 -10.55
CA THR A 68 5.10 4.49 -9.10
C THR A 68 6.40 3.83 -8.66
N ALA A 69 6.79 2.68 -9.24
CA ALA A 69 8.08 2.07 -8.94
C ALA A 69 9.27 2.94 -9.38
N LEU A 70 9.19 3.60 -10.54
CA LEU A 70 10.21 4.52 -11.02
C LEU A 70 10.32 5.79 -10.15
N GLU A 71 9.17 6.37 -9.77
CA GLU A 71 9.10 7.52 -8.90
C GLU A 71 9.70 7.20 -7.51
N ALA A 72 9.31 6.05 -6.92
CA ALA A 72 9.86 5.59 -5.65
C ALA A 72 11.37 5.43 -5.71
N ASN A 73 11.90 4.90 -6.82
CA ASN A 73 13.35 4.75 -7.01
C ASN A 73 14.09 6.08 -7.09
N SER A 74 13.47 7.09 -7.71
CA SER A 74 14.09 8.40 -7.96
C SER A 74 14.07 9.35 -6.76
N ASP A 75 13.29 9.02 -5.73
CA ASP A 75 13.18 9.84 -4.53
C ASP A 75 14.12 9.32 -3.42
N ASP A 76 15.01 10.20 -2.97
CA ASP A 76 15.99 9.89 -1.92
C ASP A 76 15.37 9.81 -0.53
N ALA A 77 14.22 10.46 -0.30
CA ALA A 77 13.48 10.34 0.96
C ALA A 77 12.79 8.97 1.07
N VAL A 78 12.47 8.33 -0.07
CA VAL A 78 11.77 7.04 -0.08
C VAL A 78 12.75 5.91 0.18
N ILE A 79 12.61 5.26 1.33
CA ILE A 79 13.49 4.15 1.73
C ILE A 79 12.88 2.77 1.50
N GLY A 80 11.60 2.71 1.13
CA GLY A 80 10.90 1.46 0.89
C GLY A 80 9.46 1.68 0.43
N VAL A 81 8.83 0.60 0.02
CA VAL A 81 7.39 0.56 -0.27
C VAL A 81 6.75 -0.58 0.53
N THR A 82 5.52 -0.36 0.96
CA THR A 82 4.63 -1.41 1.44
C THR A 82 3.49 -1.57 0.45
N ALA A 83 3.13 -2.80 0.13
CA ALA A 83 2.07 -3.11 -0.82
C ALA A 83 0.98 -3.93 -0.11
N TRP A 84 -0.27 -3.55 -0.32
CA TRP A 84 -1.45 -4.29 0.12
C TRP A 84 -2.41 -4.49 -1.05
N MET A 85 -2.73 -5.75 -1.35
CA MET A 85 -3.71 -6.09 -2.37
C MET A 85 -5.08 -6.12 -1.70
N HIS A 86 -5.77 -4.97 -1.68
CA HIS A 86 -7.07 -4.83 -1.01
C HIS A 86 -8.14 -5.66 -1.68
N THR A 87 -8.20 -5.59 -3.00
CA THR A 87 -9.01 -6.48 -3.82
C THR A 87 -8.08 -7.35 -4.66
N PHE A 88 -8.63 -8.27 -5.45
CA PHE A 88 -7.82 -8.97 -6.44
C PHE A 88 -7.17 -7.96 -7.42
N SER A 89 -5.85 -7.92 -7.44
CA SER A 89 -5.04 -7.14 -8.39
C SER A 89 -4.21 -8.13 -9.23
N PRO A 90 -4.55 -8.35 -10.52
CA PRO A 90 -3.86 -9.32 -11.36
C PRO A 90 -2.33 -9.14 -11.34
N ALA A 91 -1.61 -10.12 -10.79
CA ALA A 91 -0.16 -10.02 -10.56
C ALA A 91 0.67 -9.75 -11.84
N LYS A 92 0.15 -10.08 -13.03
CA LYS A 92 0.80 -9.75 -14.31
C LYS A 92 0.99 -8.25 -14.51
N MET A 93 0.11 -7.40 -13.97
CA MET A 93 0.24 -5.94 -14.04
C MET A 93 1.43 -5.42 -13.21
N TRP A 94 1.83 -6.18 -12.19
CA TRP A 94 2.90 -5.79 -11.27
C TRP A 94 4.29 -6.14 -11.77
N ILE A 95 4.43 -7.08 -12.72
CA ILE A 95 5.72 -7.61 -13.18
C ILE A 95 6.70 -6.49 -13.55
N GLN A 96 6.31 -5.59 -14.46
CA GLN A 96 7.23 -4.53 -14.91
C GLN A 96 7.60 -3.56 -13.79
N GLY A 97 6.67 -3.23 -12.89
CA GLY A 97 6.97 -2.35 -11.76
C GLY A 97 7.91 -3.00 -10.76
N LEU A 98 7.67 -4.28 -10.42
CA LEU A 98 8.51 -5.03 -9.49
C LEU A 98 9.91 -5.31 -10.05
N ASP A 99 10.04 -5.59 -11.35
CA ASP A 99 11.33 -5.80 -12.01
C ASP A 99 12.23 -4.54 -11.95
N LEU A 100 11.60 -3.36 -12.02
CA LEU A 100 12.26 -2.06 -11.98
C LEU A 100 12.49 -1.54 -10.56
N LEU A 101 11.70 -1.96 -9.58
CA LEU A 101 11.79 -1.49 -8.21
C LEU A 101 13.17 -1.82 -7.61
N ARG A 102 13.82 -0.80 -7.05
CA ARG A 102 15.14 -0.89 -6.39
C ARG A 102 15.07 -0.57 -4.90
N LYS A 103 13.92 -0.13 -4.41
CA LYS A 103 13.64 0.06 -2.98
C LYS A 103 13.09 -1.26 -2.39
N PRO A 104 13.38 -1.57 -1.12
CA PRO A 104 12.77 -2.70 -0.42
C PRO A 104 11.24 -2.69 -0.49
N LEU A 105 10.65 -3.87 -0.66
CA LEU A 105 9.20 -4.06 -0.68
C LEU A 105 8.79 -4.95 0.49
N LEU A 106 7.80 -4.49 1.27
CA LEU A 106 7.06 -5.27 2.23
C LEU A 106 5.68 -5.57 1.65
N HIS A 107 5.26 -6.85 1.63
CA HIS A 107 3.89 -7.21 1.30
C HIS A 107 3.08 -7.29 2.60
N LEU A 108 2.24 -6.29 2.85
CA LEU A 108 1.37 -6.24 4.03
C LEU A 108 0.09 -7.02 3.74
N HIS A 109 0.06 -8.26 4.21
CA HIS A 109 -1.12 -9.12 4.07
C HIS A 109 -2.09 -8.85 5.22
N THR A 110 -3.06 -7.96 4.98
CA THR A 110 -4.03 -7.48 5.97
C THR A 110 -5.43 -7.38 5.36
N GLN A 111 -6.41 -7.01 6.17
CA GLN A 111 -7.80 -6.70 5.81
C GLN A 111 -8.24 -5.41 6.53
N ALA A 112 -9.21 -4.69 5.97
CA ALA A 112 -9.77 -3.49 6.61
C ALA A 112 -10.56 -3.82 7.89
N ASN A 113 -11.28 -4.94 7.90
CA ASN A 113 -12.07 -5.41 9.03
C ASN A 113 -11.32 -6.48 9.82
N VAL A 114 -11.38 -6.38 11.16
CA VAL A 114 -10.84 -7.40 12.07
C VAL A 114 -11.72 -8.65 12.08
N GLU A 115 -13.04 -8.47 12.09
CA GLU A 115 -14.03 -9.55 12.13
C GLU A 115 -14.87 -9.59 10.85
N LEU A 116 -15.37 -10.78 10.52
CA LEU A 116 -16.32 -10.98 9.42
C LEU A 116 -17.75 -10.68 9.87
N PRO A 117 -18.54 -9.92 9.09
CA PRO A 117 -19.93 -9.62 9.41
C PRO A 117 -20.85 -10.81 9.06
N TRP A 118 -20.80 -11.89 9.84
CA TRP A 118 -21.49 -13.15 9.50
C TRP A 118 -22.99 -13.04 9.19
N ALA A 119 -23.68 -12.07 9.79
CA ALA A 119 -25.11 -11.86 9.58
C ALA A 119 -25.43 -11.13 8.26
N ASP A 120 -24.49 -10.30 7.78
CA ASP A 120 -24.73 -9.32 6.71
C ASP A 120 -23.79 -9.52 5.50
N ILE A 121 -22.89 -10.51 5.55
CA ILE A 121 -21.93 -10.78 4.48
C ILE A 121 -22.64 -11.16 3.18
N ASP A 122 -22.31 -10.45 2.11
CA ASP A 122 -22.87 -10.65 0.77
C ASP A 122 -21.78 -10.61 -0.31
N PHE A 123 -22.20 -10.67 -1.58
CA PHE A 123 -21.27 -10.63 -2.70
C PHE A 123 -20.57 -9.27 -2.87
N ASP A 124 -21.20 -8.17 -2.44
CA ASP A 124 -20.59 -6.85 -2.52
C ASP A 124 -19.45 -6.75 -1.51
N PHE A 125 -19.65 -7.26 -0.29
CA PHE A 125 -18.60 -7.40 0.71
C PHE A 125 -17.43 -8.26 0.21
N MET A 126 -17.71 -9.43 -0.38
CA MET A 126 -16.67 -10.34 -0.89
C MET A 126 -15.88 -9.78 -2.08
N ASN A 127 -16.49 -8.90 -2.90
CA ASN A 127 -15.79 -8.26 -4.01
C ASN A 127 -14.88 -7.12 -3.53
N LEU A 128 -15.20 -6.50 -2.39
CA LEU A 128 -14.44 -5.38 -1.81
C LEU A 128 -13.29 -5.83 -0.90
N ASN A 129 -13.47 -6.87 -0.08
CA ASN A 129 -12.56 -7.20 1.03
C ASN A 129 -11.71 -8.46 0.82
#